data_AF-A0A925MZC6-F1
#
_entry.id   AF-A0A925MZC6-F1
#
_cell.length_a   1.000
_cell.length_b   1.000
_cell.length_c   1.000
_cell.angle_alpha   90.00
_cell.angle_beta   90.00
_cell.angle_gamma   90.00
#
_symmetry.space_group_name_H-M   'P 1'
#
loop_
_entity.id
_entity.type
_entity.pdbx_description
1 polymer ?
#
loop_
_entity_poly.entity_id
_entity_poly.type
_entity_poly.pdbx_seq_one_letter_code
_entity_poly.pdbx_strand_id
1 'polypeptide(L)' 'ARIDDLPGALECEAEVLVEGEGSQQYAFHIRHAGLLLAEGRAAVMLQA' A
#
# COMPACT_ATOMS: atom_id res chain seq x y z
N ALA A 1 -12.68 8.76 13.11
CA ALA A 1 -11.52 9.67 12.97
C ALA A 1 -11.05 9.61 11.53
N ARG A 2 -10.60 10.72 10.94
CA ARG A 2 -9.96 10.69 9.62
C ARG A 2 -8.53 10.19 9.77
N ILE A 3 -7.91 9.73 8.68
CA ILE A 3 -6.53 9.22 8.73
C ILE A 3 -5.55 10.30 9.23
N ASP A 4 -5.85 11.57 8.93
CA ASP A 4 -5.06 12.74 9.30
C ASP A 4 -5.05 13.01 10.82
N ASP A 5 -6.05 12.48 11.53
CA ASP A 5 -6.19 12.64 12.97
C ASP A 5 -5.41 11.55 13.75
N LEU A 6 -4.81 10.58 13.05
CA LEU A 6 -4.12 9.46 13.68
C LEU A 6 -2.70 9.86 14.12
N PRO A 7 -2.32 9.62 15.39
CA PRO A 7 -0.99 9.99 15.88
C PRO A 7 0.08 9.02 15.39
N GLY A 8 1.21 9.52 14.91
CA GLY A 8 2.32 8.66 14.47
C GLY A 8 2.18 8.19 13.02
N ALA A 9 2.97 7.18 12.65
CA ALA A 9 3.08 6.75 11.26
C ALA A 9 1.98 5.76 10.85
N LEU A 10 1.58 5.83 9.59
CA LEU A 10 0.92 4.73 8.90
C LEU A 10 2.01 3.82 8.32
N GLU A 11 1.91 2.54 8.61
CA GLU A 11 2.82 1.51 8.10
C GLU A 11 2.16 0.85 6.90
N CYS A 12 2.85 0.82 5.77
CA CYS A 12 2.38 0.16 4.57
C CYS A 12 3.36 -0.93 4.17
N GLU A 13 2.84 -2.15 4.03
CA GLU A 13 3.55 -3.27 3.44
C GLU A 13 2.91 -3.58 2.09
N ALA A 14 3.74 -3.81 1.07
CA ALA A 14 3.27 -4.17 -0.26
C ALA A 14 4.06 -5.37 -0.78
N GLU A 15 3.35 -6.37 -1.30
CA GLU A 15 3.90 -7.56 -1.93
C GLU A 15 3.69 -7.47 -3.44
N VAL A 16 4.76 -7.66 -4.22
CA VAL A 16 4.66 -7.75 -5.69
C VAL A 16 3.90 -9.01 -6.04
N LEU A 17 2.83 -8.86 -6.81
CA LEU A 17 2.03 -9.97 -7.33
C LEU A 17 2.37 -10.27 -8.79
N VAL A 18 2.61 -9.21 -9.56
CA VAL A 18 2.96 -9.30 -10.98
C VAL A 18 4.02 -8.25 -11.25
N GLU A 19 5.11 -8.68 -11.90
CA GLU A 19 6.17 -7.81 -12.37
C GLU A 19 6.32 -7.96 -13.87
N GLY A 20 6.21 -6.85 -14.60
CA GLY A 20 6.41 -6.77 -16.03
C GLY A 20 7.19 -5.51 -16.39
N GLU A 21 7.71 -5.49 -17.62
CA GLU A 21 8.63 -4.46 -18.11
C GLU A 21 8.08 -3.02 -18.00
N GLY A 22 6.78 -2.83 -18.23
CA GLY A 22 6.13 -1.51 -18.17
C GLY A 22 5.14 -1.32 -17.02
N SER A 23 4.92 -2.33 -16.19
CA SER A 23 3.93 -2.24 -15.10
C SER A 23 4.14 -3.29 -14.02
N GLN A 24 3.80 -2.92 -12.79
CA GLN A 24 3.79 -3.82 -11.64
C GLN A 24 2.42 -3.81 -10.95
N GLN A 25 2.06 -4.93 -10.34
CA GLN A 25 0.88 -5.05 -9.48
C GLN A 25 1.28 -5.49 -8.08
N TYR A 26 0.62 -4.90 -7.08
CA TYR A 26 0.89 -5.15 -5.67
C TYR A 26 -0.39 -5.48 -4.92
N ALA A 27 -0.29 -6.34 -3.91
CA ALA A 27 -1.21 -6.37 -2.78
C ALA A 27 -0.62 -5.54 -1.65
N PHE A 28 -1.40 -4.67 -1.01
CA PHE A 28 -0.92 -3.83 0.08
C PHE A 28 -1.80 -3.94 1.32
N HIS A 29 -1.20 -3.74 2.48
CA HIS A 29 -1.87 -3.60 3.78
C HIS A 29 -1.33 -2.35 4.48
N ILE A 30 -2.25 -1.48 4.91
CA ILE A 30 -1.94 -0.26 5.66
C ILE A 30 -2.41 -0.45 7.11
N ARG A 31 -1.48 -0.26 8.05
CA ARG A 31 -1.72 -0.39 9.49
C ARG A 31 -1.37 0.88 10.23
N HIS A 32 -2.04 1.09 11.36
CA HIS A 32 -1.68 2.10 12.36
C HIS A 32 -1.65 1.44 13.73
N ALA A 33 -0.52 1.52 14.43
CA ALA A 33 -0.34 0.87 15.73
C ALA A 33 -0.77 -0.62 15.72
N GLY A 34 -0.46 -1.34 14.63
CA GLY A 34 -0.83 -2.75 14.42
C GLY A 34 -2.28 -3.00 13.97
N LEU A 35 -3.15 -1.99 13.96
CA LEU A 35 -4.53 -2.11 13.47
C LEU A 35 -4.59 -1.96 11.96
N LEU A 36 -5.22 -2.91 11.26
CA LEU A 36 -5.48 -2.81 9.82
C LEU A 36 -6.52 -1.74 9.54
N LEU A 37 -6.14 -0.74 8.72
CA LEU A 37 -7.01 0.36 8.32
C LEU A 37 -7.53 0.19 6.89
N ALA A 38 -6.69 -0.32 6.00
CA ALA A 38 -7.03 -0.55 4.60
C ALA A 38 -6.17 -1.67 4.02
N GLU A 39 -6.73 -2.38 3.06
CA GLU A 39 -6.03 -3.35 2.23
C GLU A 39 -6.57 -3.28 0.80
N GLY A 40 -5.77 -3.71 -0.17
CA GLY A 40 -6.20 -3.66 -1.56
C GLY A 40 -5.12 -4.06 -2.54
N ARG A 41 -5.38 -3.75 -3.82
CA ARG A 41 -4.44 -3.94 -4.92
C ARG A 41 -4.13 -2.63 -5.61
N ALA A 42 -2.88 -2.46 -6.01
CA ALA A 42 -2.42 -1.32 -6.78
C ALA A 42 -1.76 -1.81 -8.07
N ALA A 43 -2.10 -1.16 -9.19
CA ALA A 43 -1.38 -1.31 -10.45
C ALA A 43 -0.58 -0.02 -10.69
N VAL A 44 0.72 -0.17 -10.94
CA VAL A 44 1.65 0.94 -11.16
C VAL A 44 2.20 0.82 -12.58
N MET A 45 2.10 1.90 -13.35
CA MET A 45 2.77 2.03 -14.64
C MET A 45 4.19 2.53 -14.40
N LEU A 46 5.19 1.80 -14.88
CA LEU A 46 6.58 2.19 -14.72
C LEU A 46 6.94 3.22 -15.78
N GLN A 47 7.55 4.32 -15.35
CA GLN A 47 8.10 5.32 -16.24
C GLN A 47 9.61 5.11 -16.33
N ALA A 48 10.14 5.18 -17.55
CA ALA A 48 11.57 5.03 -17.85
C ALA A 48 12.38 6.26 -17.42
#